data_AF-A0A7J4P4P4-F1
#
_entry.id   AF-A0A7J4P4P4-F1
#
_cell.length_a   1.000
_cell.length_b   1.000
_cell.length_c   1.000
_cell.angle_alpha   90.00
_cell.angle_beta   90.00
_cell.angle_gamma   90.00
#
_symmetry.space_group_name_H-M   'P 1'
#
loop_
_entity.id
_entity.type
_entity.pdbx_description
1 polymer ?
#
loop_
_entity_poly.entity_id
_entity_poly.type
_entity_poly.pdbx_seq_one_letter_code
_entity_poly.pdbx_strand_id
1 'polypeptide(L)'
;MVHNAIEYGMMQSIAEGFDLLKKGSYPHVDAKQVAHLWNHGTIVQSFLMEMVENALSKDGNLTALQPFVADSGEGKWAAVEAMDKSIPFVANTYALHARYLSRDKDSFAFKLLAAMRNEFGGHEVKKR
;
A
#
# COMPACT_ATOMS: atom_id res chain seq x y z
N MET A 1 -15.03 5.06 -13.13
CA MET A 1 -15.44 4.37 -11.88
C MET A 1 -14.67 3.07 -11.69
N VAL A 2 -14.89 2.01 -12.50
CA VAL A 2 -14.16 0.73 -12.34
C VAL A 2 -12.65 0.86 -12.62
N HIS A 3 -12.23 1.64 -13.62
CA HIS A 3 -10.79 1.83 -13.90
C HIS A 3 -10.04 2.46 -12.71
N ASN A 4 -10.58 3.50 -12.08
CA ASN A 4 -10.03 4.07 -10.83
C ASN A 4 -9.85 2.99 -9.75
N ALA A 5 -10.80 2.06 -9.62
CA ALA A 5 -10.70 0.99 -8.65
C ALA A 5 -9.61 -0.02 -9.01
N ILE A 6 -9.37 -0.29 -10.31
CA ILE A 6 -8.23 -1.12 -10.77
C ILE A 6 -6.90 -0.46 -10.40
N GLU A 7 -6.81 0.86 -10.56
CA GLU A 7 -5.60 1.62 -10.24
C GLU A 7 -5.22 1.51 -8.76
N TYR A 8 -6.18 1.30 -7.84
CA TYR A 8 -5.88 1.14 -6.41
C TYR A 8 -4.99 -0.07 -6.16
N GLY A 9 -5.34 -1.22 -6.74
CA GLY A 9 -4.55 -2.45 -6.63
C GLY A 9 -3.19 -2.31 -7.31
N MET A 10 -3.15 -1.70 -8.50
CA MET A 10 -1.89 -1.48 -9.22
C MET A 10 -0.93 -0.57 -8.44
N MET A 11 -1.41 0.58 -7.97
CA MET A 11 -0.61 1.51 -7.17
C MET A 11 -0.16 0.87 -5.86
N GLN A 12 -1.02 0.11 -5.18
CA GLN A 12 -0.66 -0.57 -3.94
C GLN A 12 0.46 -1.60 -4.19
N SER A 13 0.31 -2.43 -5.21
CA SER A 13 1.30 -3.46 -5.57
C SER A 13 2.67 -2.85 -5.92
N ILE A 14 2.67 -1.75 -6.70
CA ILE A 14 3.90 -1.04 -7.02
C ILE A 14 4.56 -0.49 -5.75
N ALA A 15 3.79 0.21 -4.89
CA ALA A 15 4.32 0.80 -3.66
C ALA A 15 4.90 -0.25 -2.69
N GLU A 16 4.21 -1.37 -2.49
CA GLU A 16 4.70 -2.48 -1.66
C GLU A 16 5.96 -3.12 -2.23
N GLY A 17 6.06 -3.25 -3.56
CA GLY A 17 7.27 -3.72 -4.23
C GLY A 17 8.48 -2.82 -4.00
N PHE A 18 8.29 -1.49 -4.04
CA PHE A 18 9.36 -0.54 -3.73
C PHE A 18 9.71 -0.50 -2.23
N ASP A 19 8.74 -0.69 -1.34
CA ASP A 19 9.01 -0.82 0.10
C ASP A 19 9.84 -2.08 0.40
N LEU A 20 9.53 -3.20 -0.27
CA LEU A 20 10.34 -4.41 -0.22
C LEU A 20 11.74 -4.19 -0.80
N LEU A 21 11.88 -3.47 -1.91
CA LEU A 21 13.19 -3.13 -2.46
C LEU A 21 14.02 -2.33 -1.44
N LYS A 22 13.41 -1.37 -0.76
CA LYS A 22 14.07 -0.47 0.19
C LYS A 22 14.44 -1.15 1.51
N LYS A 23 13.60 -2.06 2.01
CA LYS A 23 13.75 -2.72 3.32
C LYS A 23 14.29 -4.15 3.24
N GLY A 24 14.27 -4.75 2.05
CA GLY A 24 14.68 -6.12 1.81
C GLY A 24 16.18 -6.26 1.61
N SER A 25 16.58 -7.22 0.78
CA SER A 25 17.99 -7.62 0.62
C SER A 25 18.87 -6.62 -0.15
N TYR A 26 18.27 -5.64 -0.84
CA TYR A 26 18.98 -4.69 -1.70
C TYR A 26 18.70 -3.21 -1.33
N PRO A 27 18.85 -2.82 -0.06
CA PRO A 27 18.42 -1.49 0.43
C PRO A 27 19.27 -0.34 -0.13
N HIS A 28 20.44 -0.66 -0.69
CA HIS A 28 21.41 0.27 -1.27
C HIS A 28 21.13 0.59 -2.76
N VAL A 29 20.20 -0.11 -3.39
CA VAL A 29 19.83 0.16 -4.79
C VAL A 29 19.05 1.47 -4.89
N ASP A 30 19.38 2.27 -5.90
CA ASP A 30 18.68 3.52 -6.18
C ASP A 30 17.28 3.23 -6.74
N ALA A 31 16.26 3.51 -5.93
CA ALA A 31 14.87 3.30 -6.28
C ALA A 31 14.44 4.09 -7.53
N LYS A 32 14.98 5.30 -7.75
CA LYS A 32 14.68 6.08 -8.96
C LYS A 32 15.21 5.36 -10.20
N GLN A 33 16.44 4.86 -10.15
CA GLN A 33 17.03 4.12 -11.27
C GLN A 33 16.28 2.82 -11.54
N VAL A 34 15.80 2.13 -10.50
CA VAL A 34 14.96 0.95 -10.67
C VAL A 34 13.63 1.31 -11.34
N ALA A 35 12.96 2.37 -10.90
CA ALA A 35 11.74 2.86 -11.54
C ALA A 35 11.97 3.18 -13.02
N HIS A 36 13.08 3.85 -13.33
CA HIS A 36 13.50 4.12 -14.71
C HIS A 36 13.67 2.83 -15.51
N LEU A 37 14.46 1.87 -15.03
CA LEU A 37 14.68 0.59 -15.72
C LEU A 37 13.38 -0.19 -15.92
N TRP A 38 12.51 -0.25 -14.91
CA TRP A 38 11.22 -0.92 -15.01
C TRP A 38 10.27 -0.23 -15.99
N ASN A 39 10.43 1.07 -16.22
CA ASN A 39 9.65 1.80 -17.20
C ASN A 39 10.16 1.64 -18.65
N HIS A 40 11.15 0.79 -18.91
CA HIS A 40 11.72 0.57 -20.24
C HIS A 40 11.80 -0.91 -20.59
N GLY A 41 10.83 -1.39 -21.38
CA GLY A 41 10.85 -2.73 -21.98
C GLY A 41 10.49 -3.88 -21.04
N THR A 42 10.03 -3.58 -19.81
CA THR A 42 9.51 -4.60 -18.90
C THR A 42 7.98 -4.75 -19.01
N ILE A 43 7.45 -5.86 -18.50
CA ILE A 43 6.00 -6.11 -18.46
C ILE A 43 5.26 -5.08 -17.59
N VAL A 44 5.92 -4.52 -16.57
CA VAL A 44 5.29 -3.56 -15.63
C VAL A 44 5.40 -2.10 -16.08
N GLN A 45 5.99 -1.86 -17.25
CA GLN A 45 6.06 -0.52 -17.86
C GLN A 45 4.65 0.07 -17.97
N SER A 46 4.47 1.27 -17.43
CA SER A 46 3.16 1.91 -17.35
C SER A 46 3.28 3.39 -16.99
N PHE A 47 2.22 4.15 -17.24
CA PHE A 47 2.13 5.54 -16.79
C PHE A 47 2.25 5.67 -15.26
N LEU A 48 1.81 4.67 -14.49
CA LEU A 48 2.00 4.65 -13.04
C LEU A 48 3.49 4.50 -12.66
N MET A 49 4.26 3.69 -13.40
CA MET A 49 5.70 3.57 -13.16
C MET A 49 6.45 4.87 -13.50
N GLU A 50 6.03 5.57 -14.57
CA GLU A 50 6.52 6.91 -14.88
C GLU A 50 6.24 7.90 -13.74
N MET A 51 5.04 7.86 -13.14
CA MET A 51 4.74 8.69 -11.97
C MET A 51 5.63 8.36 -10.76
N VAL A 52 5.96 7.09 -10.55
CA VAL A 52 6.88 6.68 -9.48
C VAL A 52 8.29 7.22 -9.72
N GLU A 53 8.82 7.07 -10.93
CA GLU A 53 10.12 7.65 -11.30
C GLU A 53 10.13 9.17 -11.07
N ASN A 54 9.06 9.86 -11.50
CA ASN A 54 8.89 11.29 -11.31
C ASN A 54 8.83 11.69 -9.82
N ALA A 55 8.15 10.91 -8.98
CA ALA A 55 8.11 11.17 -7.54
C ALA A 55 9.50 10.98 -6.89
N LEU A 56 10.18 9.88 -7.19
CA LEU A 56 11.49 9.55 -6.64
C LEU A 56 12.61 10.47 -7.15
N SER A 57 12.45 11.06 -8.33
CA SER A 57 13.38 12.08 -8.84
C SER A 57 13.37 13.38 -8.02
N LYS A 58 12.26 13.70 -7.36
CA LYS A 58 12.10 14.86 -6.48
C LYS A 58 12.66 14.58 -5.09
N ASP A 59 12.36 13.40 -4.55
CA ASP A 59 12.89 12.92 -3.28
C ASP A 59 12.94 11.38 -3.28
N GLY A 60 14.15 10.82 -3.41
CA GLY A 60 14.35 9.37 -3.49
C GLY A 60 14.02 8.61 -2.21
N ASN A 61 13.82 9.30 -1.08
CA ASN A 61 13.43 8.71 0.20
C ASN A 61 12.05 9.17 0.68
N LEU A 62 11.34 10.00 -0.09
CA LEU A 62 10.00 10.51 0.22
C LEU A 62 9.88 11.14 1.62
N THR A 63 10.96 11.76 2.12
CA THR A 63 11.09 12.32 3.47
C THR A 63 10.09 13.44 3.78
N ALA A 64 9.63 14.15 2.76
CA ALA A 64 8.63 15.21 2.91
C ALA A 64 7.19 14.68 3.12
N LEU A 65 6.96 13.37 2.94
CA LEU A 65 5.62 12.78 2.96
C LEU A 65 5.34 12.03 4.28
N GLN A 66 4.10 12.11 4.73
CA GLN A 66 3.60 11.22 5.79
C GLN A 66 3.11 9.91 5.18
N PRO A 67 3.18 8.77 5.89
CA PRO A 67 2.64 7.49 5.43
C PRO A 67 1.11 7.46 5.59
N PHE A 68 0.43 8.39 4.91
CA PHE A 68 -1.02 8.55 4.89
C PHE A 68 -1.47 8.58 3.44
N VAL A 69 -2.47 7.76 3.11
CA VAL A 69 -3.01 7.68 1.75
C VAL A 69 -4.49 8.02 1.78
N ALA A 70 -4.87 9.10 1.09
CA ALA A 70 -6.26 9.49 0.88
C ALA A 70 -6.94 8.58 -0.17
N ASP A 71 -8.27 8.54 -0.17
CA ASP A 71 -9.07 7.90 -1.21
C ASP A 71 -10.20 8.84 -1.63
N SER A 72 -10.54 8.82 -2.91
CA SER A 72 -11.58 9.65 -3.53
C SER A 72 -12.96 9.00 -3.49
N GLY A 73 -13.05 7.76 -2.99
CA GLY A 73 -14.30 7.01 -2.80
C GLY A 73 -14.61 5.96 -3.88
N GLU A 74 -14.00 6.00 -5.06
CA GLU A 74 -14.29 5.07 -6.16
C GLU A 74 -13.85 3.64 -5.84
N GLY A 75 -12.73 3.47 -5.13
CA GLY A 75 -12.31 2.16 -4.63
C GLY A 75 -13.31 1.57 -3.64
N LYS A 76 -13.88 2.41 -2.76
CA LYS A 76 -14.95 2.00 -1.82
C LYS A 76 -16.22 1.62 -2.56
N TRP A 77 -16.67 2.45 -3.51
CA TRP A 77 -17.84 2.15 -4.32
C TRP A 77 -17.70 0.79 -5.02
N ALA A 78 -16.57 0.54 -5.69
CA ALA A 78 -16.35 -0.71 -6.42
C ALA A 78 -16.30 -1.93 -5.49
N ALA A 79 -15.71 -1.80 -4.30
CA ALA A 79 -15.68 -2.87 -3.31
C ALA A 79 -17.08 -3.21 -2.77
N VAL A 80 -17.92 -2.20 -2.51
CA VAL A 80 -19.32 -2.40 -2.08
C VAL A 80 -20.13 -3.06 -3.19
N GLU A 81 -20.05 -2.55 -4.42
CA GLU A 81 -20.74 -3.15 -5.57
C GLU A 81 -20.34 -4.62 -5.77
N ALA A 82 -19.04 -4.93 -5.67
CA ALA A 82 -18.56 -6.30 -5.79
C ALA A 82 -19.13 -7.22 -4.69
N MET A 83 -19.20 -6.74 -3.45
CA MET A 83 -19.80 -7.49 -2.33
C MET A 83 -21.30 -7.72 -2.55
N ASP A 84 -22.05 -6.69 -2.94
CA ASP A 84 -23.49 -6.78 -3.20
C ASP A 84 -23.82 -7.76 -4.34
N LYS A 85 -22.90 -7.90 -5.31
CA LYS A 85 -23.03 -8.84 -6.44
C LYS A 85 -22.36 -10.19 -6.20
N SER A 86 -21.78 -10.44 -5.04
CA SER A 86 -21.00 -11.66 -4.75
C SER A 86 -19.86 -11.91 -5.75
N ILE A 87 -19.21 -10.85 -6.22
CA ILE A 87 -18.09 -10.89 -7.17
C ILE A 87 -16.76 -10.80 -6.39
N PRO A 88 -15.80 -11.73 -6.60
CA PRO A 88 -14.48 -11.63 -6.00
C PRO A 88 -13.72 -10.37 -6.46
N PHE A 89 -13.32 -9.51 -5.54
CA PHE A 89 -12.60 -8.25 -5.81
C PHE A 89 -11.38 -8.04 -4.91
N VAL A 90 -10.57 -9.09 -4.77
CA VAL A 90 -9.59 -9.26 -3.68
C VAL A 90 -8.50 -8.18 -3.66
N ALA A 91 -7.75 -8.02 -4.75
CA ALA A 91 -6.58 -7.13 -4.77
C ALA A 91 -6.94 -5.66 -4.50
N ASN A 92 -8.01 -5.17 -5.10
CA ASN A 92 -8.45 -3.79 -4.95
C ASN A 92 -9.13 -3.55 -3.58
N THR A 93 -9.84 -4.56 -3.05
CA THR A 93 -10.36 -4.51 -1.68
C THR A 93 -9.21 -4.41 -0.69
N TYR A 94 -8.18 -5.24 -0.82
CA TYR A 94 -6.98 -5.15 0.01
C TYR A 94 -6.32 -3.76 -0.09
N ALA A 95 -6.15 -3.22 -1.29
CA ALA A 95 -5.59 -1.89 -1.51
C ALA A 95 -6.43 -0.78 -0.83
N LEU A 96 -7.75 -0.91 -0.78
CA LEU A 96 -8.62 -0.01 -0.03
C LEU A 96 -8.36 -0.13 1.49
N HIS A 97 -8.26 -1.34 2.02
CA HIS A 97 -7.95 -1.56 3.44
C HIS A 97 -6.57 -1.03 3.84
N ALA A 98 -5.54 -1.17 2.98
CA ALA A 98 -4.21 -0.61 3.21
C ALA A 98 -4.26 0.91 3.43
N ARG A 99 -5.14 1.61 2.69
CA ARG A 99 -5.38 3.05 2.88
C ARG A 99 -6.00 3.32 4.24
N TYR A 100 -7.00 2.55 4.69
CA TYR A 100 -7.58 2.72 6.02
C TYR A 100 -6.56 2.49 7.14
N LEU A 101 -5.72 1.44 7.01
CA LEU A 101 -4.65 1.16 7.96
C LEU A 101 -3.64 2.31 8.05
N SER A 102 -3.31 2.97 6.92
CA SER A 102 -2.40 4.14 6.92
C SER A 102 -2.91 5.31 7.78
N ARG A 103 -4.23 5.36 8.06
CA ARG A 103 -4.88 6.44 8.83
C ARG A 103 -5.03 6.08 10.31
N ASP A 104 -5.10 4.79 10.63
CA ASP A 104 -5.35 4.29 11.98
C ASP A 104 -4.06 4.19 12.81
N LYS A 105 -3.58 5.34 13.31
CA LYS A 105 -2.40 5.40 14.18
C LYS A 105 -2.68 4.94 15.63
N ASP A 106 -3.95 4.77 16.00
CA ASP A 106 -4.37 4.42 17.36
C ASP A 106 -5.43 3.30 17.40
N SER A 107 -5.11 2.18 16.75
CA SER A 107 -6.06 1.09 16.54
C SER A 107 -6.50 0.41 17.84
N PHE A 108 -7.76 0.61 18.23
CA PHE A 108 -8.37 -0.12 19.35
C PHE A 108 -8.36 -1.64 19.09
N ALA A 109 -8.64 -2.06 17.86
CA ALA A 109 -8.66 -3.47 17.48
C ALA A 109 -7.30 -4.14 17.72
N PHE A 110 -6.19 -3.50 17.33
CA PHE A 110 -4.86 -4.07 17.56
C PHE A 110 -4.43 -4.02 19.04
N LYS A 111 -4.86 -3.02 19.81
CA LYS A 111 -4.65 -3.02 21.27
C LYS A 111 -5.37 -4.19 21.94
N LEU A 112 -6.65 -4.39 21.59
CA LEU A 112 -7.44 -5.50 22.14
C LEU A 112 -6.87 -6.85 21.71
N LEU A 113 -6.41 -6.98 20.46
CA LEU A 113 -5.72 -8.18 20.00
C LEU A 113 -4.44 -8.47 20.78
N ALA A 114 -3.61 -7.45 21.05
CA ALA A 114 -2.43 -7.60 21.88
C ALA A 114 -2.77 -8.03 23.31
N ALA A 115 -3.82 -7.43 23.91
CA ALA A 115 -4.31 -7.81 25.22
C ALA A 115 -4.79 -9.27 25.25
N MET A 116 -5.62 -9.71 24.30
CA MET A 116 -6.08 -11.10 24.24
C MET A 116 -4.93 -12.10 24.10
N ARG A 117 -3.91 -11.77 23.30
CA ARG A 117 -2.70 -12.59 23.16
C ARG A 117 -1.88 -12.66 24.45
N ASN A 118 -1.86 -11.59 25.24
CA ASN A 118 -1.22 -11.58 26.54
C ASN A 118 -2.00 -12.42 27.56
N GLU A 119 -3.32 -12.25 27.63
CA GLU A 119 -4.20 -12.99 28.55
C GLU A 119 -4.16 -14.50 28.32
N PHE A 120 -4.26 -14.95 27.07
CA PHE A 120 -4.31 -16.39 26.76
C PHE A 120 -2.91 -17.02 26.67
N GLY A 121 -1.92 -16.30 26.14
CA GLY A 121 -0.63 -16.87 25.76
C GLY A 121 0.59 -16.25 26.43
N GLY A 122 0.42 -15.27 27.32
CA GLY A 122 1.53 -14.57 27.99
C GLY A 122 2.42 -13.77 27.04
N HIS A 123 1.97 -13.47 25.82
CA HIS A 123 2.76 -12.75 24.82
C HIS A 123 3.10 -11.32 25.27
N GLU A 124 4.30 -10.84 24.93
CA GLU A 124 4.76 -9.49 25.27
C GLU A 124 3.81 -8.40 24.75
N VAL A 125 3.54 -7.39 25.60
CA VAL A 125 2.77 -6.18 25.25
C VAL A 125 3.64 -4.95 25.44
N LYS A 126 3.69 -4.09 24.42
CA LYS A 126 4.40 -2.81 24.48
C LYS A 126 3.49 -1.73 25.10
N LYS A 127 3.99 -1.05 26.12
CA LYS A 127 3.35 0.12 26.75
C LYS A 127 3.77 1.41 26.04
N ARG A 128 2.97 2.46 26.16
CA ARG A 128 3.26 3.80 25.63
C ARG A 128 4.26 4.54 26.50
#